data_AF-A0A6N7TS30-F1
#
_entry.id   AF-A0A6N7TS30-F1
#
_cell.length_a   1.000
_cell.length_b   1.000
_cell.length_c   1.000
_cell.angle_alpha   90.00
_cell.angle_beta   90.00
_cell.angle_gamma   90.00
#
_symmetry.space_group_name_H-M   'P 1'
#
loop_
_entity.id
_entity.type
_entity.pdbx_description
1 polymer ?
#
loop_
_entity_poly.entity_id
_entity_poly.type
_entity_poly.pdbx_seq_one_letter_code
_entity_poly.pdbx_strand_id
1 'polypeptide(L)'
;MPSKTEEYLALAQCTANGLTRYWESWTDYLTTASRLYKYSFADQLMIYAQRPDATACADFDIWNNRMNRYVPRSATPSSAGK
;
A
#
# COMPACT_ATOMS: atom_id res chain seq x y z
N MET A 1 11.19 13.43 -17.63
CA MET A 1 11.05 12.65 -16.39
C MET A 1 9.61 12.19 -16.31
N PRO A 2 9.32 10.90 -16.08
CA PRO A 2 7.95 10.45 -15.92
C PRO A 2 7.31 11.16 -14.74
N SER A 3 6.00 11.38 -14.81
CA SER A 3 5.26 11.94 -13.67
C SER A 3 5.16 10.90 -12.57
N LYS A 4 4.99 11.35 -11.32
CA LYS A 4 4.79 10.46 -10.16
C LYS A 4 3.60 9.50 -10.37
N THR A 5 2.56 9.96 -11.07
CA THR A 5 1.41 9.13 -11.43
C THR A 5 1.79 8.03 -12.42
N GLU A 6 2.59 8.34 -13.44
CA GLU A 6 3.09 7.35 -14.41
C GLU A 6 3.96 6.30 -13.73
N GLU A 7 4.80 6.69 -12.78
CA GLU A 7 5.61 5.76 -11.99
C GLU A 7 4.74 4.77 -11.19
N TYR A 8 3.68 5.27 -10.53
CA TYR A 8 2.76 4.41 -9.80
C TYR A 8 1.94 3.49 -10.70
N LEU A 9 1.53 3.97 -11.87
CA LEU A 9 0.83 3.14 -12.86
C LEU A 9 1.75 2.03 -13.38
N ALA A 10 3.01 2.34 -13.67
CA ALA A 10 4.00 1.36 -14.10
C ALA A 10 4.26 0.31 -13.00
N LEU A 11 4.36 0.73 -11.74
CA LEU A 11 4.50 -0.17 -10.60
C LEU A 11 3.30 -1.11 -10.48
N ALA A 12 2.08 -0.56 -10.48
CA ALA A 12 0.85 -1.35 -10.39
C ALA A 12 0.77 -2.39 -11.51
N GLN A 13 1.08 -2.00 -12.75
CA GLN A 13 1.06 -2.90 -13.90
C GLN A 13 2.12 -4.00 -13.77
N CYS A 14 3.34 -3.66 -13.37
CA CYS A 14 4.41 -4.63 -13.17
C CYS A 14 4.05 -5.64 -12.07
N THR A 15 3.53 -5.18 -10.94
CA THR A 15 3.08 -6.03 -9.85
C THR A 15 1.95 -6.94 -10.32
N ALA A 16 0.90 -6.41 -10.95
CA ALA A 16 -0.22 -7.22 -11.45
C ALA A 16 0.23 -8.32 -12.42
N ASN A 17 1.15 -8.01 -13.34
CA ASN A 17 1.73 -9.00 -14.24
C ASN A 17 2.57 -10.06 -13.49
N GLY A 18 3.27 -9.67 -12.42
CA GLY A 18 4.04 -10.60 -11.58
C GLY A 18 3.15 -11.55 -10.77
N LEU A 19 2.02 -11.05 -10.28
CA LEU A 19 1.04 -11.85 -9.52
C LEU A 19 0.41 -12.96 -10.34
N THR A 20 0.08 -12.68 -11.59
CA THR A 20 -0.61 -13.64 -12.47
C THR A 20 0.34 -14.62 -13.17
N ARG A 21 1.65 -14.43 -13.04
CA ARG A 21 2.66 -15.24 -13.73
C ARG A 21 2.87 -16.62 -13.09
N TYR A 22 2.79 -16.70 -11.76
CA TYR A 22 3.05 -17.90 -10.98
C TYR A 22 2.04 -18.04 -9.85
N TRP A 23 1.66 -19.26 -9.50
CA TRP A 23 0.68 -19.48 -8.46
C TRP A 23 1.22 -19.08 -7.07
N GLU A 24 2.54 -19.21 -6.85
CA GLU A 24 3.24 -18.81 -5.64
C GLU A 24 3.08 -17.30 -5.41
N SER A 25 3.35 -16.49 -6.44
CA SER A 25 3.16 -15.03 -6.41
C SER A 25 1.72 -14.66 -6.08
N TRP A 26 0.77 -15.40 -6.63
CA TRP A 26 -0.65 -15.20 -6.34
C TRP A 26 -0.98 -15.53 -4.89
N THR A 27 -0.46 -16.63 -4.34
CA THR A 27 -0.68 -17.00 -2.93
C THR A 27 -0.03 -16.03 -1.94
N ASP A 28 1.14 -15.49 -2.27
CA ASP A 28 1.80 -14.46 -1.44
C ASP A 28 0.99 -13.17 -1.41
N TYR A 29 0.42 -12.77 -2.54
CA TYR A 29 -0.52 -11.66 -2.61
C TYR A 29 -1.77 -11.91 -1.77
N LEU A 30 -2.39 -13.09 -1.90
CA LEU A 30 -3.58 -13.44 -1.11
C LEU A 30 -3.29 -13.43 0.39
N THR A 31 -2.09 -13.81 0.81
CA THR A 31 -1.66 -13.70 2.21
C THR A 31 -1.73 -12.25 2.71
N THR A 32 -1.25 -11.31 1.90
CA THR A 32 -1.30 -9.87 2.21
C THR A 32 -2.73 -9.32 2.14
N ALA A 33 -3.46 -9.64 1.07
CA ALA A 33 -4.84 -9.21 0.86
C ALA A 33 -5.78 -9.68 1.98
N SER A 34 -5.55 -10.88 2.52
CA SER A 34 -6.35 -11.42 3.64
C SER A 34 -6.29 -10.55 4.90
N ARG A 35 -5.12 -9.95 5.19
CA ARG A 35 -4.93 -9.02 6.32
C ARG A 35 -5.61 -7.67 6.07
N LEU A 36 -5.70 -7.28 4.81
CA LEU A 36 -6.17 -5.98 4.34
C LEU A 36 -7.52 -6.08 3.62
N TYR A 37 -8.37 -7.04 4.01
CA TYR A 37 -9.61 -7.37 3.30
C TYR A 37 -10.63 -6.23 3.17
N LYS A 38 -10.50 -5.17 3.99
CA LYS A 38 -11.35 -3.97 3.94
C LYS A 38 -10.93 -2.96 2.86
N TYR A 39 -9.72 -3.10 2.33
CA TYR A 39 -9.20 -2.24 1.28
C TYR A 39 -9.70 -2.66 -0.10
N SER A 40 -9.73 -1.69 -1.03
CA SER A 40 -10.03 -2.00 -2.43
C SER A 40 -8.92 -2.87 -3.04
N PHE A 41 -9.21 -3.56 -4.15
CA PHE A 41 -8.20 -4.34 -4.86
C PHE A 41 -6.98 -3.50 -5.26
N ALA A 42 -7.20 -2.27 -5.75
CA ALA A 42 -6.12 -1.38 -6.15
C ALA A 42 -5.21 -1.01 -4.95
N ASP A 43 -5.80 -0.73 -3.79
CA ASP A 43 -5.04 -0.43 -2.57
C ASP A 43 -4.29 -1.67 -2.07
N GLN A 44 -4.94 -2.84 -2.07
CA GLN A 44 -4.29 -4.10 -1.70
C GLN A 44 -3.08 -4.40 -2.58
N LEU A 45 -3.22 -4.21 -3.90
CA LEU A 45 -2.15 -4.38 -4.88
C LEU A 45 -0.98 -3.44 -4.60
N MET A 46 -1.27 -2.16 -4.36
CA MET A 46 -0.23 -1.15 -4.10
C MET A 46 0.46 -1.35 -2.75
N ILE A 47 -0.29 -1.74 -1.71
CA ILE A 47 0.29 -2.08 -0.40
C ILE A 47 1.18 -3.31 -0.55
N TYR A 48 0.74 -4.35 -1.26
CA TYR A 48 1.58 -5.53 -1.56
C TYR A 48 2.86 -5.16 -2.31
N ALA A 49 2.76 -4.30 -3.34
CA ALA A 49 3.89 -3.86 -4.13
C ALA A 49 4.96 -3.13 -3.31
N GLN A 50 4.54 -2.34 -2.31
CA GLN A 50 5.45 -1.53 -1.49
C GLN A 50 5.92 -2.24 -0.23
N ARG A 51 5.05 -3.06 0.39
CA ARG A 51 5.28 -3.67 1.70
C ARG A 51 4.46 -4.96 1.87
N PRO A 52 4.90 -6.10 1.29
CA PRO A 52 4.13 -7.36 1.33
C PRO A 52 4.02 -7.97 2.73
N ASP A 53 4.91 -7.62 3.66
CA ASP A 53 4.83 -8.01 5.07
C ASP A 53 3.87 -7.13 5.89
N ALA A 54 3.21 -6.14 5.29
CA ALA A 54 2.28 -5.26 5.99
C ALA A 54 1.15 -6.05 6.68
N THR A 55 0.92 -5.72 7.95
CA THR A 55 -0.17 -6.31 8.76
C THR A 55 -1.33 -5.33 8.98
N ALA A 56 -1.09 -4.04 8.73
CA ALA A 56 -2.10 -2.99 8.82
C ALA A 56 -1.65 -1.79 7.98
N CYS A 57 -2.61 -1.14 7.32
CA CYS A 57 -2.47 0.19 6.73
C CYS A 57 -3.59 1.05 7.31
N ALA A 58 -3.35 2.34 7.52
CA ALA A 58 -4.36 3.31 7.96
C ALA A 58 -3.81 4.73 7.82
N ASP A 59 -4.70 5.71 7.79
CA ASP A 59 -4.34 7.12 7.82
C ASP A 59 -3.66 7.53 9.13
N PHE A 60 -2.91 8.63 9.08
CA PHE A 60 -2.18 9.17 10.23
C PHE A 60 -3.08 9.43 11.44
N ASP A 61 -4.29 9.96 11.22
CA ASP A 61 -5.25 10.25 12.29
C ASP A 61 -5.75 8.97 12.98
N ILE A 62 -5.91 7.88 12.24
CA ILE A 62 -6.32 6.59 12.82
C ILE A 62 -5.21 6.06 13.73
N TRP A 63 -3.95 6.13 13.29
CA TRP A 63 -2.82 5.70 14.11
C TRP A 63 -2.68 6.52 15.39
N ASN A 64 -2.68 7.84 15.28
CA ASN A 64 -2.48 8.73 16.43
C ASN A 64 -3.68 8.73 17.39
N ASN A 65 -4.90 8.86 16.87
CA ASN A 65 -6.07 9.19 17.70
C ASN A 65 -6.90 7.96 18.11
N ARG A 66 -6.86 6.88 17.31
CA ARG A 66 -7.66 5.66 17.59
C ARG A 66 -6.81 4.51 18.10
N MET A 67 -5.60 4.35 17.58
CA MET A 67 -4.71 3.23 17.93
C MET A 67 -3.67 3.62 19.00
N ASN A 68 -3.60 4.88 19.40
CA ASN A 68 -2.60 5.43 20.33
C ASN A 68 -1.16 5.10 19.91
N ARG A 69 -0.87 5.11 18.60
CA ARG A 69 0.45 4.89 18.03
C ARG A 69 0.93 6.16 17.33
N TYR A 70 2.01 6.73 17.85
CA TYR A 70 2.56 7.98 17.34
C TYR A 70 3.20 7.81 15.97
N VAL A 71 2.77 8.62 15.00
CA VAL A 71 3.47 8.79 13.73
C VAL A 71 4.35 10.05 13.79
N PRO A 72 5.66 9.94 13.55
CA PRO A 72 6.57 11.08 13.54
C PRO A 72 6.16 12.15 12.53
N ARG A 73 6.35 13.41 12.89
CA ARG A 73 6.02 14.56 12.03
C ARG A 73 6.86 14.61 10.73
N SER A 74 8.00 13.94 10.70
CA SER A 74 8.80 13.75 9.48
C SER A 74 8.15 12.81 8.47
N ALA A 75 7.28 11.90 8.92
CA ALA A 75 6.57 10.94 8.08
C ALA A 75 5.22 11.47 7.59
N THR A 76 4.67 12.50 8.23
CA THR A 76 3.50 13.22 7.72
C THR A 76 3.93 14.16 6.61
N PRO A 77 3.23 14.19 5.45
CA PRO A 77 3.48 15.20 4.43
C PRO A 77 3.36 16.58 5.10
N SER A 78 4.37 17.44 4.93
CA SER A 78 4.26 18.84 5.34
C SER A 78 2.97 19.35 4.73
N SER A 79 2.06 19.87 5.56
CA SER A 79 0.82 20.50 5.15
C SER A 79 1.14 21.71 4.27
N ALA A 80 1.46 21.46 3.01
CA ALA A 80 1.53 22.48 1.98
C ALA A 80 0.08 22.81 1.66
N GLY A 81 -0.38 23.92 2.24
CA GLY A 81 -1.47 24.77 1.78
C GLY A 81 -2.77 24.09 1.37
N LYS A 82 -3.83 24.40 2.12
CA LYS A 82 -5.16 24.51 1.51
C LYS A 82 -5.11 25.40 0.27
#